data_AF-A0A2N7X0K6-F1
#
_entry.id   AF-A0A2N7X0K6-F1
#
_cell.length_a   1.000
_cell.length_b   1.000
_cell.length_c   1.000
_cell.angle_alpha   90.00
_cell.angle_beta   90.00
_cell.angle_gamma   90.00
#
_symmetry.space_group_name_H-M   'P 1'
#
loop_
_entity.id
_entity.type
_entity.pdbx_description
1 polymer ?
#
loop_
_entity_poly.entity_id
_entity_poly.type
_entity_poly.pdbx_seq_one_letter_code
_entity_poly.pdbx_strand_id
1 'polypeptide(L)'
;MKSTVRTGAHIEGIHWVAEYVQSTHEVRLLREGAEVGVYDAPPAFFGEEADAGAKNAADHRALEAALRAYLLRFVAEHDAEE
;
A
#
# COMPACT_ATOMS: atom_id res chain seq x y z
N MET A 1 -16.61 3.35 -6.29
CA MET A 1 -15.37 4.15 -6.26
C MET A 1 -14.22 3.17 -6.10
N LYS A 2 -13.23 3.19 -6.98
CA LYS A 2 -12.02 2.38 -6.78
C LYS A 2 -11.25 3.00 -5.60
N SER A 3 -11.17 2.28 -4.48
CA SER A 3 -10.45 2.76 -3.30
C SER A 3 -8.97 2.46 -3.49
N THR A 4 -8.22 3.47 -3.91
CA THR A 4 -6.75 3.41 -3.98
C THR A 4 -6.19 3.96 -2.68
N VAL A 5 -5.30 3.21 -2.01
CA VAL A 5 -4.64 3.66 -0.79
C VAL A 5 -3.23 4.06 -1.13
N ARG A 6 -2.89 5.33 -0.90
CA ARG A 6 -1.55 5.86 -1.12
C ARG A 6 -0.92 6.28 0.19
N THR A 7 0.36 5.96 0.34
CA THR A 7 1.20 6.44 1.43
C THR A 7 2.50 6.94 0.83
N GLY A 8 3.07 7.99 1.38
CA GLY A 8 4.36 8.49 0.96
C GLY A 8 5.18 8.98 2.13
N ALA A 9 6.49 8.93 1.97
CA ALA A 9 7.47 9.43 2.92
C ALA A 9 8.52 10.25 2.17
N HIS A 10 8.99 11.33 2.81
CA HIS A 10 10.19 12.02 2.36
C HIS A 10 11.38 11.37 3.05
N ILE A 11 12.24 10.72 2.27
CA ILE A 11 13.45 10.07 2.75
C ILE A 11 14.63 10.73 2.04
N GLU A 12 15.58 11.25 2.81
CA GLU A 12 16.78 11.94 2.29
C GLU A 12 16.51 13.05 1.26
N GLY A 13 15.34 13.70 1.35
CA GLY A 13 14.93 14.76 0.41
C GLY A 13 14.26 14.23 -0.87
N ILE A 14 14.15 12.93 -1.03
CA ILE A 14 13.45 12.24 -2.12
C ILE A 14 12.02 11.92 -1.68
N HIS A 15 11.05 12.25 -2.52
CA HIS A 15 9.66 11.91 -2.26
C HIS A 15 9.34 10.51 -2.77
N TRP A 16 9.22 9.56 -1.85
CA TRP A 16 8.79 8.21 -2.17
C TRP A 16 7.31 8.03 -1.88
N VAL A 17 6.59 7.38 -2.78
CA VAL A 17 5.16 7.10 -2.67
C VAL A 17 4.91 5.65 -3.04
N ALA A 18 4.26 4.90 -2.15
CA ALA A 18 3.71 3.60 -2.48
C ALA A 18 2.18 3.69 -2.57
N GLU A 19 1.64 3.22 -3.69
CA GLU A 19 0.23 3.26 -4.04
C GLU A 19 -0.30 1.84 -4.20
N TYR A 20 -1.23 1.45 -3.34
CA TYR A 20 -1.94 0.18 -3.46
C TYR A 20 -3.23 0.33 -4.26
N VAL A 21 -3.32 -0.46 -5.34
CA VAL A 21 -4.45 -0.51 -6.26
C VAL A 21 -5.32 -1.73 -5.94
N GLN A 22 -6.40 -1.51 -5.18
CA GLN A 22 -7.32 -2.60 -4.80
C GLN A 22 -7.94 -3.37 -5.99
N SER A 23 -8.03 -2.74 -7.16
CA SER A 23 -8.63 -3.40 -8.34
C SER A 23 -7.76 -4.48 -8.95
N THR A 24 -6.44 -4.32 -8.86
CA THR A 24 -5.46 -5.24 -9.46
C THR A 24 -4.60 -5.90 -8.40
N HIS A 25 -4.75 -5.50 -7.14
CA HIS A 25 -4.01 -6.06 -6.03
C HIS A 25 -2.49 -5.80 -6.10
N GLU A 26 -2.12 -4.68 -6.74
CA GLU A 26 -0.74 -4.27 -6.98
C GLU A 26 -0.35 -3.09 -6.08
N VAL A 27 0.93 -3.03 -5.70
CA VAL A 27 1.59 -1.89 -5.06
C VAL A 27 2.52 -1.25 -6.08
N ARG A 28 2.22 -0.01 -6.45
CA ARG A 28 3.07 0.82 -7.30
C ARG A 28 3.99 1.64 -6.44
N LEU A 29 5.28 1.59 -6.73
CA LEU A 29 6.28 2.42 -6.09
C LEU A 29 6.62 3.58 -7.02
N LEU A 30 6.54 4.80 -6.50
CA LEU A 30 6.88 6.02 -7.19
C LEU A 30 7.99 6.74 -6.43
N ARG A 31 9.00 7.23 -7.16
CA ARG A 31 10.09 8.07 -6.68
C ARG A 31 10.01 9.42 -7.39
N GLU A 32 9.89 10.50 -6.62
CA GLU A 32 9.69 11.87 -7.12
C GLU A 32 8.50 12.01 -8.10
N GLY A 33 7.49 11.16 -7.95
CA GLY A 33 6.33 11.12 -8.84
C GLY A 33 6.51 10.29 -10.12
N ALA A 34 7.69 9.70 -10.35
CA ALA A 34 7.90 8.72 -11.42
C ALA A 34 7.72 7.30 -10.88
N GLU A 35 6.94 6.47 -11.58
CA GLU A 35 6.82 5.04 -11.27
C GLU A 35 8.19 4.36 -11.46
N VAL A 36 8.70 3.75 -10.39
CA VAL A 36 9.96 3.01 -10.40
C VAL A 36 9.75 1.50 -10.41
N GLY A 37 8.57 1.03 -10.00
CA GLY A 37 8.25 -0.39 -10.01
C GLY A 37 6.82 -0.68 -9.62
N VAL A 38 6.37 -1.88 -9.99
CA VAL A 38 5.07 -2.44 -9.60
C VAL A 38 5.32 -3.80 -8.97
N TYR A 39 4.69 -4.03 -7.83
CA TYR A 39 4.87 -5.22 -7.00
C TYR A 39 3.51 -5.82 -6.67
N ASP A 40 3.44 -7.15 -6.61
CA ASP A 40 2.24 -7.81 -6.08
C ASP A 40 2.10 -7.53 -4.59
N ALA A 41 0.91 -7.09 -4.17
CA ALA A 41 0.69 -6.88 -2.75
C ALA A 41 0.61 -8.24 -2.00
N PRO A 42 0.88 -8.27 -0.69
CA PRO A 42 0.77 -9.50 0.07
C PRO A 42 -0.67 -10.03 0.09
N PRO A 43 -0.88 -11.36 -0.03
CA PRO A 43 -2.20 -11.97 0.01
C PRO A 43 -2.95 -11.77 1.32
N ALA A 44 -2.25 -11.43 2.41
CA ALA A 44 -2.86 -11.03 3.67
C ALA A 44 -3.76 -9.78 3.56
N PHE A 45 -3.60 -8.96 2.53
CA PHE A 45 -4.48 -7.83 2.23
C PHE A 45 -5.59 -8.18 1.23
N PHE A 46 -5.53 -9.37 0.63
CA PHE A 46 -6.56 -9.92 -0.24
C PHE A 46 -7.48 -10.76 0.65
N GLY A 47 -8.63 -10.20 1.01
CA GLY A 47 -9.57 -10.88 1.88
C GLY A 47 -10.09 -12.18 1.26
N GLU A 48 -9.46 -13.32 1.55
CA GLU A 48 -10.08 -14.63 1.37
C GLU A 48 -11.24 -14.86 2.37
N GLU A 49 -11.43 -13.94 3.32
CA GLU A 49 -12.58 -13.88 4.24
C GLU A 49 -13.53 -12.70 3.96
N ALA A 50 -13.47 -12.09 2.78
CA ALA A 50 -14.45 -11.07 2.39
C ALA A 50 -15.88 -11.63 2.17
N ASP A 51 -16.02 -12.96 2.05
CA ASP A 51 -17.34 -13.63 1.98
C ASP A 51 -17.96 -13.87 3.37
N ALA A 52 -17.19 -13.75 4.45
CA ALA A 52 -17.65 -13.91 5.83
C ALA A 52 -17.85 -12.56 6.55
N GLY A 53 -18.53 -11.61 5.89
CA GLY A 53 -19.24 -10.53 6.59
C GLY A 53 -18.38 -9.54 7.38
N ALA A 54 -17.55 -8.74 6.71
CA ALA A 54 -17.00 -7.52 7.29
C ALA A 54 -18.13 -6.46 7.49
N LYS A 55 -18.92 -6.62 8.55
CA LYS A 55 -20.08 -5.75 8.88
C LYS A 55 -19.71 -4.43 9.58
N ASN A 56 -18.43 -4.12 9.81
CA ASN A 56 -18.05 -2.95 10.62
C ASN A 56 -16.96 -2.07 9.97
N ALA A 57 -17.23 -0.76 9.90
CA ALA A 57 -16.28 0.26 9.43
C ALA A 57 -14.96 0.31 10.23
N ALA A 58 -14.93 -0.24 11.45
CA ALA A 58 -13.73 -0.37 12.27
C ALA A 58 -12.70 -1.32 11.65
N ASP A 59 -13.15 -2.46 11.11
CA ASP A 59 -12.30 -3.43 10.41
C ASP A 59 -11.70 -2.82 9.14
N HIS A 60 -12.51 -2.09 8.38
CA HIS A 60 -12.04 -1.38 7.19
C HIS A 60 -10.91 -0.38 7.52
N ARG A 61 -11.08 0.42 8.58
CA ARG A 61 -10.03 1.36 9.03
C ARG A 61 -8.78 0.65 9.53
N ALA A 62 -8.94 -0.48 10.24
CA ALA A 62 -7.81 -1.26 10.72
C ALA A 62 -7.00 -1.84 9.55
N LEU A 63 -7.69 -2.37 8.53
CA LEU A 63 -7.08 -2.86 7.29
C LEU A 63 -6.35 -1.73 6.55
N GLU A 64 -6.98 -0.57 6.39
CA GLU A 64 -6.34 0.61 5.77
C GLU A 64 -5.10 1.07 6.55
N ALA A 65 -5.16 1.07 7.89
CA ALA A 65 -4.02 1.43 8.73
C ALA A 65 -2.87 0.44 8.60
N ALA A 66 -3.17 -0.87 8.61
CA ALA A 66 -2.19 -1.93 8.40
C ALA A 66 -1.54 -1.81 7.02
N LEU A 67 -2.33 -1.55 5.98
CA LEU A 67 -1.85 -1.35 4.63
C LEU A 67 -0.94 -0.11 4.53
N ARG A 68 -1.31 1.02 5.14
CA ARG A 68 -0.45 2.22 5.18
C ARG A 68 0.87 1.95 5.90
N ALA A 69 0.83 1.21 7.01
CA ALA A 69 2.03 0.84 7.75
C ALA A 69 2.95 -0.10 6.93
N TYR A 70 2.36 -1.03 6.17
CA TYR A 70 3.09 -1.88 5.23
C TYR A 70 3.72 -1.06 4.12
N LEU A 71 2.96 -0.18 3.45
CA LEU A 71 3.47 0.69 2.39
C LEU A 71 4.60 1.62 2.88
N LEU A 72 4.51 2.12 4.12
CA LEU A 72 5.58 2.91 4.74
C LEU A 72 6.86 2.11 4.94
N ARG A 73 6.74 0.86 5.42
CA ARG A 73 7.88 -0.06 5.56
C ARG A 73 8.48 -0.41 4.21
N PHE A 74 7.63 -0.73 3.25
CA PHE A 74 8.01 -1.05 1.88
C PHE A 74 8.84 0.07 1.25
N VAL A 75 8.40 1.32 1.40
CA VAL A 75 9.15 2.50 0.95
C VAL A 75 10.51 2.61 1.65
N ALA A 76 10.57 2.38 2.96
CA ALA A 76 11.83 2.43 3.71
C ALA A 76 12.79 1.28 3.37
N GLU A 77 12.27 0.10 3.06
CA GLU A 77 13.06 -1.06 2.62
C GLU A 77 13.65 -0.83 1.23
N HIS A 78 12.86 -0.30 0.29
CA HIS A 78 13.31 0.01 -1.06
C HIS A 78 14.23 1.22 -1.16
N ASP A 79 14.15 2.15 -0.22
CA ASP A 79 15.13 3.23 -0.07
C ASP A 79 16.50 2.69 0.37
N ALA A 80 16.52 1.66 1.22
CA ALA A 80 17.75 1.05 1.73
C ALA A 80 18.43 0.05 0.77
N GLU A 81 17.72 -0.45 -0.25
CA GLU A 81 18.33 -1.19 -1.37
C GLU A 81 18.98 -0.20 -2.37
N GLU A 82 20.14 0.34 -1.99
CA GLU A 82 21.09 1.00 -2.93
C GLU A 82 22.16 0.04 -3.46
#